data_AF-A0A4Q9NWY6-F1
#
_entry.id   AF-A0A4Q9NWY6-F1
#
_cell.length_a   1.000
_cell.length_b   1.000
_cell.length_c   1.000
_cell.angle_alpha   90.00
_cell.angle_beta   90.00
_cell.angle_gamma   90.00
#
_symmetry.space_group_name_H-M   'P 1'
#
loop_
_entity.id
_entity.type
_entity.pdbx_description
1 polymer ?
#
loop_
_entity_poly.entity_id
_entity_poly.type
_entity_poly.pdbx_seq_one_letter_code
_entity_poly.pdbx_strand_id
1 'polypeptide(L)'
;MDKLRALASPRMTSVDHDPPRPPLRIRALSLLSCGIQSPILYQLLSIWPGIEFLFIGVEIAAPPPKWPATFELYQLTLMRTPRLYILSWLLSASKHSLRIVSFRDAPGRELDPLLDEVGPRLRSLRLMNYSLRATKVLERCPNLEEFVLVQLSTLFGLENLPKTLEHLSCRNLPSEPQSLSSVIRAVGSLPQLKVVTCDRMARSDERFEELERLCGEKGVELFVDETPFWVRDDPVRVNRFPKRKSVANFAHMN
;
A
#
# COMPACT_ATOMS: atom_id res chain seq x y z
N MET A 1 -70.27 28.61 -21.18
CA MET A 1 -69.58 27.43 -20.63
C MET A 1 -68.10 27.59 -20.97
N ASP A 2 -67.44 28.58 -20.37
CA ASP A 2 -66.17 29.13 -20.90
C ASP A 2 -65.09 29.32 -19.82
N LYS A 3 -65.20 28.60 -18.69
CA LYS A 3 -64.20 28.63 -17.61
C LYS A 3 -63.46 27.30 -17.42
N LEU A 4 -63.66 26.31 -18.29
CA LEU A 4 -63.05 24.98 -18.18
C LEU A 4 -61.99 24.67 -19.25
N ARG A 5 -61.62 25.63 -20.11
CA ARG A 5 -60.53 25.47 -21.11
C ARG A 5 -59.20 26.13 -20.73
N ALA A 6 -59.11 26.80 -19.59
CA ALA A 6 -57.90 27.51 -19.16
C ALA A 6 -56.90 26.66 -18.34
N LEU A 7 -57.18 25.36 -18.12
CA LEU A 7 -56.33 24.48 -17.30
C LEU A 7 -55.54 23.42 -18.08
N ALA A 8 -55.55 23.47 -19.42
CA ALA A 8 -54.80 22.53 -20.26
C ALA A 8 -53.77 23.26 -21.14
N SER A 9 -52.91 24.06 -20.52
CA SER A 9 -51.62 24.41 -21.13
C SER A 9 -50.57 23.44 -20.60
N PRO A 10 -49.95 22.59 -21.42
CA PRO A 10 -48.77 21.86 -20.99
C PRO A 10 -47.69 22.91 -20.75
N ARG A 11 -47.34 23.13 -19.47
CA ARG A 11 -46.05 23.74 -19.15
C ARG A 11 -45.02 22.80 -19.76
N MET A 12 -44.47 23.19 -20.92
CA MET A 12 -43.17 22.70 -21.37
C MET A 12 -42.21 23.02 -20.25
N THR A 13 -42.04 22.07 -19.34
CA THR A 13 -40.90 22.03 -18.44
C THR A 13 -39.70 22.02 -19.37
N SER A 14 -38.97 23.14 -19.40
CA SER A 14 -37.61 23.16 -19.90
C SER A 14 -36.93 21.96 -19.29
N VAL A 15 -36.51 21.01 -20.13
CA VAL A 15 -35.61 19.96 -19.72
C VAL A 15 -34.35 20.71 -19.34
N ASP A 16 -34.20 21.02 -18.06
CA ASP A 16 -32.96 21.53 -17.50
C ASP A 16 -31.90 20.50 -17.89
N HIS A 17 -31.09 20.86 -18.89
CA HIS A 17 -29.87 20.16 -19.20
C HIS A 17 -28.94 20.41 -18.03
N ASP A 18 -29.10 19.60 -16.98
CA ASP A 18 -28.15 19.45 -15.90
C ASP A 18 -26.77 19.36 -16.57
N PRO A 19 -25.82 20.28 -16.27
CA PRO A 19 -24.52 20.26 -16.91
C PRO A 19 -23.91 18.86 -16.75
N PRO A 20 -23.26 18.31 -17.80
CA PRO A 20 -22.76 16.94 -17.76
C PRO A 20 -21.90 16.79 -16.51
N ARG A 21 -22.39 15.98 -15.56
CA ARG A 21 -21.68 15.74 -14.32
C ARG A 21 -20.30 15.23 -14.70
N PRO A 22 -19.22 15.77 -14.10
CA PRO A 22 -17.88 15.30 -14.40
C PRO A 22 -17.85 13.78 -14.19
N PRO A 23 -17.21 13.02 -15.10
CA PRO A 23 -17.19 11.57 -15.01
C PRO A 23 -16.61 11.15 -13.66
N LEU A 24 -17.23 10.13 -13.06
CA LEU A 24 -16.81 9.59 -11.77
C LEU A 24 -15.33 9.21 -11.83
N ARG A 25 -14.50 9.91 -11.05
CA ARG A 25 -13.07 9.65 -10.98
C ARG A 25 -12.80 8.53 -9.98
N ILE A 26 -12.67 7.31 -10.47
CA ILE A 26 -12.25 6.18 -9.63
C ILE A 26 -10.73 6.21 -9.50
N ARG A 27 -10.24 6.28 -8.25
CA ARG A 27 -8.81 6.34 -7.93
C ARG A 27 -8.26 5.05 -7.32
N ALA A 28 -9.12 4.18 -6.80
CA ALA A 28 -8.73 2.95 -6.14
C ALA A 28 -9.46 1.74 -6.73
N LEU A 29 -8.70 0.69 -7.04
CA LEU A 29 -9.23 -0.59 -7.52
C LEU A 29 -8.71 -1.72 -6.64
N SER A 30 -9.63 -2.55 -6.15
CA SER A 30 -9.31 -3.78 -5.42
C SER A 30 -9.89 -4.98 -6.15
N LEU A 31 -9.03 -5.75 -6.80
CA LEU A 31 -9.41 -6.99 -7.45
C LEU A 31 -9.14 -8.17 -6.51
N LEU A 32 -10.17 -8.59 -5.78
CA LEU A 32 -10.05 -9.65 -4.77
C LEU A 32 -10.10 -11.06 -5.38
N SER A 33 -10.85 -11.23 -6.47
CA SER A 33 -11.00 -12.50 -7.16
C SER A 33 -11.30 -12.28 -8.64
N CYS A 34 -10.75 -13.17 -9.47
CA CYS A 34 -11.10 -13.37 -10.87
C CYS A 34 -10.51 -14.71 -11.33
N GLY A 35 -10.85 -15.16 -12.55
CA GLY A 35 -10.11 -16.25 -13.18
C GLY A 35 -8.64 -15.84 -13.40
N ILE A 36 -7.70 -16.76 -13.16
CA ILE A 36 -6.25 -16.50 -13.28
C ILE A 36 -5.85 -16.02 -14.69
N GLN A 37 -6.55 -16.53 -15.72
CA GLN A 37 -6.38 -16.16 -17.13
C GLN A 37 -7.35 -15.07 -17.60
N SER A 38 -8.14 -14.47 -16.69
CA SER A 38 -9.08 -13.43 -17.04
C SER A 38 -8.35 -12.12 -17.38
N PRO A 39 -8.67 -11.46 -18.51
CA PRO A 39 -8.10 -10.16 -18.85
C PRO A 39 -8.75 -9.00 -18.07
N ILE A 40 -9.65 -9.29 -17.11
CA ILE A 40 -10.49 -8.30 -16.44
C ILE A 40 -9.68 -7.18 -15.78
N LEU A 41 -8.51 -7.47 -15.21
CA LEU A 41 -7.63 -6.46 -14.63
C LEU A 41 -7.30 -5.36 -15.66
N TYR A 42 -6.89 -5.76 -16.86
CA TYR A 42 -6.49 -4.84 -17.92
C TYR A 42 -7.68 -4.05 -18.48
N GLN A 43 -8.85 -4.70 -18.59
CA GLN A 43 -10.09 -4.05 -19.01
C GLN A 43 -10.51 -2.96 -18.02
N LEU A 44 -10.53 -3.26 -16.72
CA LEU A 44 -10.90 -2.29 -15.68
C LEU A 44 -9.93 -1.10 -15.65
N LEU A 45 -8.63 -1.36 -15.76
CA LEU A 45 -7.61 -0.31 -15.82
C LEU A 45 -7.70 0.55 -17.09
N SER A 46 -8.21 0.01 -18.19
CA SER A 46 -8.46 0.76 -19.43
C SER A 46 -9.68 1.68 -19.36
N ILE A 47 -10.70 1.27 -18.59
CA ILE A 47 -11.93 2.06 -18.38
C ILE A 47 -11.66 3.20 -17.40
N TRP A 48 -10.82 2.97 -16.39
CA TRP A 48 -10.51 3.97 -15.35
C TRP A 48 -9.02 4.31 -15.34
N PRO A 49 -8.55 5.22 -16.22
CA PRO A 49 -7.14 5.65 -16.23
C PRO A 49 -6.74 6.45 -14.98
N GLY A 50 -7.71 6.90 -14.17
CA GLY A 50 -7.48 7.63 -12.92
C GLY A 50 -7.04 6.77 -11.72
N ILE A 51 -6.88 5.46 -11.89
CA ILE A 51 -6.45 4.56 -10.81
C ILE A 51 -5.02 4.87 -10.37
N GLU A 52 -4.88 5.21 -9.09
CA GLU A 52 -3.61 5.47 -8.41
C GLU A 52 -3.30 4.39 -7.35
N PHE A 53 -4.32 3.69 -6.84
CA PHE A 53 -4.19 2.70 -5.78
C PHE A 53 -4.72 1.35 -6.28
N LEU A 54 -3.82 0.39 -6.47
CA LEU A 54 -4.16 -0.91 -7.00
C LEU A 54 -3.85 -2.02 -5.99
N PHE A 55 -4.87 -2.79 -5.64
CA PHE A 55 -4.75 -4.03 -4.86
C PHE A 55 -5.12 -5.22 -5.74
N ILE A 56 -4.20 -6.18 -5.85
CA ILE A 56 -4.40 -7.44 -6.56
C ILE A 56 -4.33 -8.58 -5.54
N GLY A 57 -5.52 -9.08 -5.18
CA GLY A 57 -5.71 -10.15 -4.20
C GLY A 57 -5.56 -11.56 -4.75
N VAL A 58 -5.46 -11.70 -6.07
CA VAL A 58 -5.50 -12.97 -6.81
C VAL A 58 -4.28 -13.11 -7.70
N GLU A 59 -3.93 -14.34 -8.08
CA GLU A 59 -2.92 -14.59 -9.09
C GLU A 59 -3.38 -14.13 -10.47
N ILE A 60 -2.50 -13.43 -11.20
CA ILE A 60 -2.74 -12.96 -12.56
C ILE A 60 -1.71 -13.62 -13.47
N ALA A 61 -2.18 -14.40 -14.44
CA ALA A 61 -1.36 -15.00 -15.49
C ALA A 61 -1.82 -14.62 -16.90
N ALA A 62 -2.97 -13.95 -17.03
CA ALA A 62 -3.42 -13.38 -18.29
C ALA A 62 -2.32 -12.47 -18.88
N PRO A 63 -1.96 -12.63 -20.17
CA PRO A 63 -0.94 -11.78 -20.78
C PRO A 63 -1.40 -10.32 -20.82
N PRO A 64 -0.50 -9.35 -20.59
CA PRO A 64 -0.86 -7.95 -20.71
C PRO A 64 -1.21 -7.63 -22.17
N PRO A 65 -2.06 -6.62 -22.39
CA PRO A 65 -2.38 -6.19 -23.74
C PRO A 65 -1.16 -5.54 -24.42
N LYS A 66 -1.24 -5.39 -25.74
CA LYS A 66 -0.17 -4.76 -26.55
C LYS A 66 -0.14 -3.23 -26.42
N TRP A 67 -1.23 -2.61 -25.99
CA TRP A 67 -1.27 -1.16 -25.76
C TRP A 67 -0.58 -0.79 -24.44
N PRO A 68 0.00 0.42 -24.33
CA PRO A 68 0.66 0.86 -23.11
C PRO A 68 -0.36 1.09 -21.98
N ALA A 69 0.11 1.02 -20.73
CA ALA A 69 -0.68 1.45 -19.59
C ALA A 69 -0.91 2.97 -19.64
N THR A 70 -2.13 3.41 -19.33
CA THR A 70 -2.54 4.82 -19.36
C THR A 70 -2.87 5.38 -17.96
N PHE A 71 -2.42 4.69 -16.92
CA PHE A 71 -2.66 5.02 -15.52
C PHE A 71 -1.33 5.13 -14.76
N GLU A 72 -1.33 5.92 -13.69
CA GLU A 72 -0.14 6.19 -12.88
C GLU A 72 -0.38 5.73 -11.44
N LEU A 73 0.15 4.57 -11.08
CA LEU A 73 0.03 4.04 -9.73
C LEU A 73 0.90 4.84 -8.77
N TYR A 74 0.30 5.27 -7.68
CA TYR A 74 0.97 5.74 -6.48
C TYR A 74 1.28 4.57 -5.53
N GLN A 75 0.36 3.61 -5.44
CA GLN A 75 0.47 2.43 -4.57
C GLN A 75 0.09 1.14 -5.31
N LEU A 76 0.92 0.11 -5.12
CA LEU A 76 0.64 -1.26 -5.60
C LEU A 76 0.71 -2.26 -4.44
N THR A 77 -0.32 -3.08 -4.27
CA THR A 77 -0.35 -4.17 -3.30
C THR A 77 -0.65 -5.49 -3.99
N LEU A 78 0.21 -6.49 -3.75
CA LEU A 78 0.18 -7.80 -4.41
C LEU A 78 0.13 -8.91 -3.38
N MET A 79 -0.96 -9.70 -3.39
CA MET A 79 -1.06 -10.92 -2.60
C MET A 79 -0.29 -12.09 -3.21
N ARG A 80 -0.14 -12.07 -4.54
CA ARG A 80 0.71 -12.97 -5.33
C ARG A 80 1.47 -12.10 -6.31
N THR A 81 2.78 -12.33 -6.42
CA THR A 81 3.65 -11.57 -7.32
C THR A 81 3.47 -12.09 -8.76
N PRO A 82 2.95 -11.27 -9.70
CA PRO A 82 2.86 -11.67 -11.10
C PRO A 82 4.24 -11.82 -11.75
N ARG A 83 4.29 -12.49 -12.90
CA ARG A 83 5.52 -12.60 -13.70
C ARG A 83 6.05 -11.22 -14.10
N LEU A 84 7.37 -11.12 -14.30
CA LEU A 84 8.06 -9.86 -14.63
C LEU A 84 7.36 -9.08 -15.75
N TYR A 85 7.02 -9.70 -16.89
CA TYR A 85 6.41 -8.98 -18.02
C TYR A 85 5.02 -8.38 -17.70
N ILE A 86 4.26 -9.00 -16.79
CA ILE A 86 2.97 -8.46 -16.31
C ILE A 86 3.24 -7.23 -15.42
N LEU A 87 4.19 -7.34 -14.50
CA LEU A 87 4.57 -6.23 -13.61
C LEU A 87 5.22 -5.07 -14.37
N SER A 88 6.07 -5.35 -15.35
CA SER A 88 6.67 -4.34 -16.22
C SER A 88 5.60 -3.57 -16.99
N TRP A 89 4.55 -4.24 -17.48
CA TRP A 89 3.42 -3.56 -18.10
C TRP A 89 2.65 -2.70 -17.10
N LEU A 90 2.29 -3.27 -15.94
CA LEU A 90 1.55 -2.56 -14.87
C LEU A 90 2.27 -1.30 -14.39
N LEU A 91 3.61 -1.33 -14.33
CA LEU A 91 4.43 -0.22 -13.84
C LEU A 91 4.99 0.67 -14.96
N SER A 92 4.72 0.38 -16.23
CA SER A 92 5.31 1.08 -17.38
C SER A 92 5.09 2.59 -17.33
N ALA A 93 3.89 3.04 -16.95
CA ALA A 93 3.55 4.45 -16.76
C ALA A 93 3.71 4.95 -15.30
N SER A 94 4.07 4.06 -14.36
CA SER A 94 4.09 4.38 -12.92
C SER A 94 5.48 4.59 -12.33
N LYS A 95 6.54 4.56 -13.16
CA LYS A 95 7.95 4.64 -12.71
C LYS A 95 8.25 5.91 -11.89
N HIS A 96 7.59 7.02 -12.20
CA HIS A 96 7.79 8.29 -11.52
C HIS A 96 6.77 8.57 -10.42
N SER A 97 5.63 7.89 -10.41
CA SER A 97 4.51 8.10 -9.48
C SER A 97 4.49 7.11 -8.32
N LEU A 98 5.01 5.89 -8.52
CA LEU A 98 4.96 4.83 -7.52
C LEU A 98 5.79 5.19 -6.29
N ARG A 99 5.18 5.11 -5.11
CA ARG A 99 5.81 5.41 -3.82
C ARG A 99 5.65 4.31 -2.79
N ILE A 100 4.60 3.50 -2.91
CA ILE A 100 4.27 2.46 -1.93
C ILE A 100 4.12 1.14 -2.65
N VAL A 101 4.86 0.12 -2.18
CA VAL A 101 4.66 -1.25 -2.66
C VAL A 101 4.50 -2.19 -1.48
N SER A 102 3.52 -3.07 -1.59
CA SER A 102 3.30 -4.14 -0.64
C SER A 102 3.33 -5.47 -1.38
N PHE A 103 4.25 -6.33 -0.98
CA PHE A 103 4.26 -7.73 -1.41
C PHE A 103 3.86 -8.61 -0.23
N ARG A 104 3.11 -9.68 -0.50
CA ARG A 104 2.98 -10.75 0.48
C ARG A 104 4.36 -11.36 0.72
N ASP A 105 4.93 -12.01 -0.28
CA ASP A 105 6.26 -12.62 -0.18
C ASP A 105 7.31 -11.70 -0.80
N ALA A 106 8.55 -11.74 -0.30
CA ALA A 106 9.63 -10.95 -0.90
C ALA A 106 9.76 -11.33 -2.40
N PRO A 107 9.76 -10.36 -3.32
CA PRO A 107 9.81 -10.63 -4.76
C PRO A 107 11.04 -11.45 -5.12
N GLY A 108 10.97 -12.36 -6.10
CA GLY A 108 12.12 -13.17 -6.54
C GLY A 108 13.22 -12.34 -7.23
N ARG A 109 14.35 -12.97 -7.57
CA ARG A 109 15.51 -12.31 -8.22
C ARG A 109 15.19 -11.81 -9.63
N GLU A 110 14.24 -12.46 -10.29
CA GLU A 110 13.72 -12.08 -11.59
C GLU A 110 13.11 -10.67 -11.61
N LEU A 111 12.74 -10.12 -10.45
CA LEU A 111 12.23 -8.76 -10.32
C LEU A 111 13.30 -7.73 -9.94
N ASP A 112 14.56 -8.14 -9.77
CA ASP A 112 15.66 -7.22 -9.44
C ASP A 112 15.78 -6.06 -10.44
N PRO A 113 15.73 -6.25 -11.78
CA PRO A 113 15.82 -5.14 -12.73
C PRO A 113 14.70 -4.10 -12.55
N LEU A 114 13.49 -4.58 -12.19
CA LEU A 114 12.35 -3.71 -11.94
C LEU A 114 12.54 -2.94 -10.63
N LEU A 115 13.06 -3.60 -9.59
CA LEU A 115 13.38 -2.98 -8.30
C LEU A 115 14.54 -1.98 -8.42
N ASP A 116 15.53 -2.24 -9.26
CA ASP A 116 16.63 -1.30 -9.52
C ASP A 116 16.09 0.00 -10.16
N GLU A 117 15.04 -0.11 -10.97
CA GLU A 117 14.39 1.03 -11.62
C GLU A 117 13.47 1.83 -10.69
N VAL A 118 12.58 1.16 -9.94
CA VAL A 118 11.55 1.84 -9.12
C VAL A 118 11.94 2.02 -7.66
N GLY A 119 12.81 1.14 -7.13
CA GLY A 119 13.21 1.07 -5.73
C GLY A 119 13.74 2.38 -5.15
N PRO A 120 14.62 3.13 -5.85
CA PRO A 120 15.10 4.44 -5.37
C PRO A 120 14.03 5.48 -5.14
N ARG A 121 12.81 5.30 -5.66
CA ARG A 121 11.68 6.23 -5.49
C ARG A 121 10.65 5.74 -4.47
N LEU A 122 10.77 4.50 -4.02
CA LEU A 122 9.86 3.96 -3.01
C LEU A 122 10.13 4.62 -1.66
N ARG A 123 9.03 5.04 -1.02
CA ARG A 123 9.03 5.60 0.33
C ARG A 123 8.50 4.59 1.35
N SER A 124 7.65 3.65 0.92
CA SER A 124 7.14 2.58 1.79
C SER A 124 7.22 1.22 1.13
N LEU A 125 7.71 0.24 1.90
CA LEU A 125 7.73 -1.16 1.56
C LEU A 125 7.04 -1.97 2.64
N ARG A 126 6.09 -2.81 2.25
CA ARG A 126 5.46 -3.80 3.14
C ARG A 126 5.75 -5.22 2.66
N LEU A 127 6.17 -6.08 3.58
CA LEU A 127 6.41 -7.50 3.36
C LEU A 127 5.69 -8.33 4.42
N MET A 128 5.23 -9.54 4.06
CA MET A 128 4.71 -10.48 5.07
C MET A 128 5.83 -10.93 5.98
N ASN A 129 6.93 -11.43 5.41
CA ASN A 129 8.00 -12.10 6.12
C ASN A 129 9.36 -11.42 5.89
N TYR A 130 10.17 -11.33 6.94
CA TYR A 130 11.57 -10.96 6.80
C TYR A 130 12.43 -12.18 6.43
N SER A 131 13.35 -12.01 5.49
CA SER A 131 14.23 -13.07 4.99
C SER A 131 15.51 -12.47 4.40
N LEU A 132 16.52 -13.30 4.10
CA LEU A 132 17.70 -12.86 3.35
C LEU A 132 17.33 -12.19 2.01
N ARG A 133 16.24 -12.66 1.36
CA ARG A 133 15.76 -12.03 0.15
C ARG A 133 15.18 -10.64 0.42
N ALA A 134 14.45 -10.45 1.52
CA ALA A 134 13.95 -9.14 1.93
C ALA A 134 15.11 -8.14 2.12
N THR A 135 16.23 -8.55 2.73
CA THR A 135 17.43 -7.70 2.84
C THR A 135 17.94 -7.25 1.47
N LYS A 136 17.99 -8.14 0.47
CA LYS A 136 18.36 -7.79 -0.91
C LYS A 136 17.37 -6.86 -1.61
N VAL A 137 16.09 -6.91 -1.23
CA VAL A 137 15.09 -5.95 -1.72
C VAL A 137 15.30 -4.58 -1.07
N LEU A 138 15.56 -4.53 0.24
CA LEU A 138 15.83 -3.29 0.97
C LEU A 138 17.08 -2.55 0.44
N GLU A 139 18.13 -3.27 0.06
CA GLU A 139 19.33 -2.70 -0.57
C GLU A 139 19.00 -1.87 -1.84
N ARG A 140 17.89 -2.18 -2.53
CA ARG A 140 17.44 -1.48 -3.75
C ARG A 140 16.49 -0.31 -3.47
N CYS A 141 16.08 -0.15 -2.22
CA CYS A 141 15.14 0.87 -1.79
C CYS A 141 15.80 1.79 -0.75
N PRO A 142 16.86 2.54 -1.13
CA PRO A 142 17.67 3.32 -0.19
C PRO A 142 16.95 4.49 0.47
N ASN A 143 15.82 4.94 -0.11
CA ASN A 143 15.07 6.12 0.32
C ASN A 143 13.76 5.74 1.05
N LEU A 144 13.66 4.53 1.58
CA LEU A 144 12.49 4.12 2.36
C LEU A 144 12.37 4.96 3.63
N GLU A 145 11.18 5.50 3.85
CA GLU A 145 10.76 6.19 5.05
C GLU A 145 9.93 5.27 5.95
N GLU A 146 9.24 4.29 5.36
CA GLU A 146 8.45 3.29 6.06
C GLU A 146 8.83 1.87 5.64
N PHE A 147 9.00 1.01 6.64
CA PHE A 147 9.09 -0.43 6.43
C PHE A 147 8.09 -1.14 7.34
N VAL A 148 7.23 -1.97 6.74
CA VAL A 148 6.22 -2.74 7.46
C VAL A 148 6.47 -4.24 7.26
N LEU A 149 6.61 -4.94 8.38
CA LEU A 149 6.69 -6.39 8.46
C LEU A 149 5.47 -6.92 9.21
N VAL A 150 4.80 -7.90 8.61
CA VAL A 150 3.61 -8.53 9.20
C VAL A 150 3.97 -9.69 10.13
N GLN A 151 5.10 -10.34 9.87
CA GLN A 151 5.62 -11.44 10.65
C GLN A 151 7.14 -11.26 10.81
N LEU A 152 7.57 -11.08 12.05
CA LEU A 152 8.99 -11.05 12.39
C LEU A 152 9.60 -12.45 12.24
N SER A 153 10.83 -12.50 11.74
CA SER A 153 11.62 -13.73 11.77
C SER A 153 12.30 -13.88 13.12
N THR A 154 12.22 -15.08 13.71
CA THR A 154 13.06 -15.47 14.85
C THR A 154 14.48 -15.87 14.42
N LEU A 155 14.68 -16.14 13.13
CA LEU A 155 15.95 -16.61 12.57
C LEU A 155 16.82 -15.47 12.01
N PHE A 156 16.19 -14.42 11.47
CA PHE A 156 16.88 -13.31 10.81
C PHE A 156 16.68 -12.01 11.57
N GLY A 157 17.79 -11.38 11.94
CA GLY A 157 17.79 -10.04 12.52
C GLY A 157 17.38 -8.97 11.52
N LEU A 158 16.78 -7.88 11.99
CA LEU A 158 16.48 -6.68 11.19
C LEU A 158 17.76 -5.87 10.94
N GLU A 159 18.63 -6.41 10.10
CA GLU A 159 19.93 -5.84 9.76
C GLU A 159 19.89 -5.13 8.40
N ASN A 160 20.79 -4.16 8.20
CA ASN A 160 20.93 -3.40 6.96
C ASN A 160 19.66 -2.65 6.52
N LEU A 161 18.85 -2.21 7.50
CA LEU A 161 17.71 -1.34 7.23
C LEU A 161 18.18 0.03 6.71
N PRO A 162 17.45 0.67 5.77
CA PRO A 162 17.77 2.02 5.31
C PRO A 162 17.79 3.04 6.45
N LYS A 163 18.84 3.86 6.51
CA LYS A 163 19.02 4.87 7.57
C LYS A 163 18.00 6.02 7.49
N THR A 164 17.26 6.11 6.38
CA THR A 164 16.19 7.07 6.11
C THR A 164 14.85 6.68 6.73
N LEU A 165 14.74 5.47 7.32
CA LEU A 165 13.48 5.02 7.90
C LEU A 165 13.04 5.94 9.04
N GLU A 166 11.84 6.48 8.89
CA GLU A 166 11.12 7.27 9.90
C GLU A 166 10.10 6.42 10.64
N HIS A 167 9.56 5.37 10.01
CA HIS A 167 8.59 4.46 10.58
C HIS A 167 8.99 2.99 10.36
N LEU A 168 9.06 2.23 11.45
CA LEU A 168 9.22 0.78 11.44
C LEU A 168 7.99 0.13 12.08
N SER A 169 7.21 -0.63 11.30
CA SER A 169 6.10 -1.44 11.83
C SER A 169 6.50 -2.91 11.83
N CYS A 170 6.49 -3.51 13.01
CA CYS A 170 6.78 -4.92 13.22
C CYS A 170 5.58 -5.58 13.89
N ARG A 171 4.83 -6.37 13.12
CA ARG A 171 3.68 -7.12 13.62
C ARG A 171 4.02 -8.61 13.65
N ASN A 172 3.20 -9.36 14.37
CA ASN A 172 3.21 -10.80 14.38
C ASN A 172 1.81 -11.36 14.15
N LEU A 173 1.79 -12.61 13.68
CA LEU A 173 0.59 -13.41 13.66
C LEU A 173 0.31 -13.92 15.09
N PRO A 174 -0.96 -14.04 15.51
CA PRO A 174 -1.31 -14.36 16.91
C PRO A 174 -0.71 -15.66 17.48
N SER A 175 -0.27 -16.59 16.64
CA SER A 175 0.25 -17.90 17.03
C SER A 175 1.78 -18.01 17.00
N GLU A 176 2.49 -16.97 16.57
CA GLU A 176 3.94 -17.04 16.34
C GLU A 176 4.73 -16.45 17.52
N PRO A 177 5.84 -17.09 17.94
CA PRO A 177 6.68 -16.55 18.99
C PRO A 177 7.32 -15.24 18.55
N GLN A 178 7.22 -14.23 19.40
CA GLN A 178 7.82 -12.92 19.18
C GLN A 178 9.21 -12.86 19.80
N SER A 179 10.15 -12.21 19.12
CA SER A 179 11.37 -11.72 19.75
C SER A 179 11.55 -10.25 19.42
N LEU A 180 11.34 -9.40 20.42
CA LEU A 180 11.61 -7.96 20.30
C LEU A 180 13.09 -7.63 20.16
N SER A 181 14.00 -8.59 20.36
CA SER A 181 15.45 -8.40 20.25
C SER A 181 15.88 -7.72 18.93
N SER A 182 15.30 -8.17 17.81
CA SER A 182 15.58 -7.60 16.48
C SER A 182 15.04 -6.18 16.32
N VAL A 183 13.88 -5.89 16.93
CA VAL A 183 13.26 -4.56 16.91
C VAL A 183 14.07 -3.59 17.76
N ILE A 184 14.45 -3.97 18.98
CA ILE A 184 15.29 -3.17 19.89
C ILE A 184 16.62 -2.82 19.21
N ARG A 185 17.29 -3.80 18.58
CA ARG A 185 18.52 -3.55 17.82
C ARG A 185 18.30 -2.55 16.67
N ALA A 186 17.22 -2.72 15.92
CA ALA A 186 16.87 -1.81 14.83
C ALA A 186 16.64 -0.38 15.34
N VAL A 187 15.85 -0.20 16.41
CA VAL A 187 15.60 1.10 17.05
C VAL A 187 16.91 1.76 17.50
N GLY A 188 17.82 1.01 18.11
CA GLY A 188 19.14 1.52 18.50
C GLY A 188 19.94 2.03 17.30
N SER A 189 19.90 1.31 16.18
CA SER A 189 20.72 1.59 14.99
C SER A 189 20.19 2.65 14.04
N LEU A 190 18.86 2.89 14.01
CA LEU A 190 18.23 3.80 13.05
C LEU A 190 18.26 5.25 13.58
N PRO A 191 18.92 6.18 12.87
CA PRO A 191 19.10 7.55 13.36
C PRO A 191 17.90 8.47 13.09
N GLN A 192 17.10 8.20 12.05
CA GLN A 192 15.95 9.03 11.65
C GLN A 192 14.60 8.46 12.09
N LEU A 193 14.61 7.37 12.85
CA LEU A 193 13.40 6.71 13.29
C LEU A 193 12.61 7.65 14.19
N LYS A 194 11.32 7.84 13.88
CA LYS A 194 10.38 8.67 14.65
C LYS A 194 9.29 7.82 15.28
N VAL A 195 8.91 6.74 14.61
CA VAL A 195 7.79 5.90 15.02
C VAL A 195 8.15 4.42 14.93
N VAL A 196 7.81 3.67 15.97
CA VAL A 196 7.79 2.21 15.97
C VAL A 196 6.36 1.77 16.22
N THR A 197 5.85 0.87 15.38
CA THR A 197 4.55 0.23 15.60
C THR A 197 4.75 -1.25 15.86
N CYS A 198 4.25 -1.73 16.98
CA CYS A 198 4.16 -3.15 17.31
C CYS A 198 2.70 -3.57 17.43
N ASP A 199 2.41 -4.87 17.25
CA ASP A 199 1.07 -5.38 17.57
C ASP A 199 0.86 -5.51 19.10
N ARG A 200 -0.39 -5.75 19.51
CA ARG A 200 -0.78 -5.90 20.91
C ARG A 200 0.02 -6.95 21.70
N MET A 201 0.41 -8.06 21.05
CA MET A 201 1.12 -9.17 21.71
C MET A 201 2.55 -8.79 22.09
N ALA A 202 3.10 -7.72 21.52
CA ALA A 202 4.41 -7.21 21.91
C ALA A 202 4.50 -6.88 23.41
N ARG A 203 3.39 -6.50 24.05
CA ARG A 203 3.34 -6.23 25.50
C ARG A 203 3.57 -7.47 26.36
N SER A 204 3.44 -8.66 25.78
CA SER A 204 3.67 -9.93 26.47
C SER A 204 5.11 -10.42 26.35
N ASP A 205 5.95 -9.78 25.52
CA ASP A 205 7.37 -10.09 25.42
C ASP A 205 8.12 -9.51 26.64
N GLU A 206 9.01 -10.30 27.24
CA GLU A 206 9.77 -9.93 28.45
C GLU A 206 10.65 -8.68 28.25
N ARG A 207 11.00 -8.35 27.01
CA ARG A 207 11.83 -7.20 26.64
C ARG A 207 11.02 -5.97 26.23
N PHE A 208 9.70 -5.99 26.38
CA PHE A 208 8.86 -4.85 25.99
C PHE A 208 9.24 -3.57 26.75
N GLU A 209 9.50 -3.66 28.06
CA GLU A 209 9.94 -2.51 28.87
C GLU A 209 11.30 -1.95 28.39
N GLU A 210 12.19 -2.82 27.92
CA GLU A 210 13.47 -2.39 27.32
C GLU A 210 13.24 -1.61 26.03
N LEU A 211 12.32 -2.06 25.17
CA LEU A 211 11.93 -1.35 23.96
C LEU A 211 11.28 0.00 24.28
N GLU A 212 10.36 0.06 25.24
CA GLU A 212 9.73 1.30 25.70
C GLU A 212 10.75 2.32 26.19
N ARG A 213 11.66 1.90 27.07
CA ARG A 213 12.73 2.77 27.58
C ARG A 213 13.63 3.27 26.45
N LEU A 214 14.08 2.38 25.55
CA LEU A 214 14.94 2.76 24.44
C LEU A 214 14.26 3.75 23.49
N CYS A 215 12.98 3.54 23.18
CA CYS A 215 12.19 4.47 22.39
C CYS A 215 12.09 5.83 23.09
N GLY A 216 11.81 5.85 24.41
CA GLY A 216 11.77 7.08 25.21
C GLY A 216 13.09 7.86 25.21
N GLU A 217 14.22 7.18 25.41
CA GLU A 217 15.56 7.77 25.38
C GLU A 217 15.90 8.38 24.01
N LYS A 218 15.41 7.79 22.92
CA LYS A 218 15.65 8.27 21.55
C LYS A 218 14.59 9.26 21.05
N GLY A 219 13.54 9.55 21.83
CA GLY A 219 12.41 10.37 21.37
C GLY A 219 11.61 9.71 20.23
N VAL A 220 11.60 8.39 20.17
CA VAL A 220 10.82 7.59 19.20
C VAL A 220 9.46 7.27 19.80
N GLU A 221 8.39 7.57 19.08
CA GLU A 221 7.03 7.22 19.49
C GLU A 221 6.79 5.71 19.30
N LEU A 222 6.48 5.00 20.39
CA LEU A 222 6.08 3.59 20.33
C LEU A 222 4.55 3.48 20.32
N PHE A 223 4.00 2.88 19.26
CA PHE A 223 2.58 2.53 19.18
C PHE A 223 2.39 1.03 19.31
N VAL A 224 1.40 0.66 20.10
CA VAL A 224 0.86 -0.70 20.15
C VAL A 224 -0.46 -0.68 19.40
N ASP A 225 -0.47 -1.19 18.17
CA ASP A 225 -1.61 -1.19 17.27
C ASP A 225 -2.41 -2.50 17.41
N GLU A 226 -3.71 -2.36 17.64
CA GLU A 226 -4.65 -3.49 17.68
C GLU A 226 -5.25 -3.80 16.31
N THR A 227 -5.00 -2.93 15.32
CA THR A 227 -5.55 -3.09 13.97
C THR A 227 -4.98 -4.36 13.33
N PRO A 228 -5.82 -5.30 12.86
CA PRO A 228 -5.32 -6.48 12.18
C PRO A 228 -4.54 -6.14 10.91
N PHE A 229 -3.49 -6.91 10.60
CA PHE A 229 -2.61 -6.62 9.46
C PHE A 229 -3.32 -6.65 8.09
N TRP A 230 -4.46 -7.36 7.98
CA TRP A 230 -5.27 -7.43 6.76
C TRP A 230 -6.16 -6.20 6.55
N VAL A 231 -6.27 -5.32 7.55
CA VAL A 231 -6.96 -4.04 7.39
C VAL A 231 -6.10 -3.15 6.50
N ARG A 232 -6.69 -2.79 5.36
CA ARG A 232 -6.04 -1.96 4.35
C ARG A 232 -6.15 -0.49 4.71
N ASP A 233 -5.07 0.26 4.50
CA ASP A 233 -5.03 1.70 4.67
C ASP A 233 -5.90 2.43 3.64
N ASP A 234 -6.27 3.67 3.94
CA ASP A 234 -7.07 4.52 3.06
C ASP A 234 -6.35 4.78 1.72
N PRO A 235 -7.00 4.76 0.55
CA PRO A 235 -6.36 4.97 -0.74
C PRO A 235 -6.09 6.47 -1.00
N VAL A 236 -5.24 7.07 -0.17
CA VAL A 236 -4.84 8.47 -0.25
C VAL A 236 -3.32 8.60 -0.34
N ARG A 237 -2.85 9.68 -0.98
CA ARG A 237 -1.43 10.02 -1.03
C ARG A 237 -0.99 10.45 0.35
N VAL A 238 0.16 9.94 0.78
CA VAL A 238 0.68 10.25 2.11
C VAL A 238 1.71 11.38 2.06
N ASN A 239 1.57 12.30 3.02
CA ASN A 239 2.57 13.33 3.28
C ASN A 239 3.63 12.85 4.27
N ARG A 240 3.24 11.96 5.21
CA ARG A 240 4.10 11.37 6.24
C ARG A 240 3.64 9.95 6.59
N PHE A 241 4.53 9.16 7.18
CA PHE A 241 4.24 7.85 7.75
C PHE A 241 4.19 7.91 9.29
N PRO A 242 3.47 6.99 9.98
CA PRO A 242 2.63 5.92 9.45
C PRO A 242 1.42 6.42 8.67
N LYS A 243 1.04 5.67 7.63
CA LYS A 243 -0.25 5.85 6.96
C LYS A 243 -1.35 5.35 7.90
N ARG A 244 -2.21 6.26 8.38
CA ARG A 244 -3.32 5.90 9.29
C ARG A 244 -4.67 6.11 8.61
N LYS A 245 -5.63 5.29 9.00
CA LYS A 245 -7.04 5.54 8.71
C LYS A 245 -7.49 6.80 9.44
N SER A 246 -8.20 7.67 8.73
CA SER A 246 -8.73 8.89 9.31
C SER A 246 -9.95 9.37 8.54
N VAL A 247 -10.95 9.86 9.26
CA VAL A 247 -12.11 10.53 8.63
C VAL A 247 -11.69 11.76 7.82
N ALA A 248 -10.55 12.39 8.16
CA ALA A 248 -9.98 13.48 7.39
C ALA A 248 -9.55 13.06 5.97
N ASN A 249 -9.33 11.76 5.74
CA ASN A 249 -8.94 11.25 4.43
C ASN A 249 -10.12 11.18 3.44
N PHE A 250 -11.38 11.27 3.91
CA PHE A 250 -12.56 11.10 3.05
C PHE A 250 -12.60 12.13 1.90
N ALA A 251 -12.17 13.36 2.17
CA ALA A 251 -12.08 14.41 1.15
C ALA A 251 -11.02 14.13 0.07
N HIS A 252 -10.11 13.18 0.30
CA HIS A 252 -9.02 12.83 -0.60
C HIS A 252 -9.19 11.48 -1.30
N MET A 253 -10.29 10.76 -1.05
CA MET A 253 -10.55 9.44 -1.64
C MET A 253 -11.23 9.51 -3.02
N ASN A 254 -11.89 10.62 -3.35
CA ASN A 254 -12.63 10.84 -4.60
C ASN A 254 -11.96 11.91 -5.46
#